data_AF-A0A7S3TZU6-F1
#
_entry.id   AF-A0A7S3TZU6-F1
#
_cell.length_a   1.000
_cell.length_b   1.000
_cell.length_c   1.000
_cell.angle_alpha   90.00
_cell.angle_beta   90.00
_cell.angle_gamma   90.00
#
_symmetry.space_group_name_H-M   'P 1'
#
loop_
_entity.id
_entity.type
_entity.pdbx_description
1 polymer ?
#
loop_
_entity_poly.entity_id
_entity_poly.type
_entity_poly.pdbx_seq_one_letter_code
_entity_poly.pdbx_strand_id
1 'polypeptide(L)'
;MSRQMYSVSKDANVAQEGVRSSLLPAENKHDDNKCGDDEEEFGGACYKTCRELTAGQAPYRTSPISCCAKYPCPMSMEKVKVRLCDGYDVAGDAEGRGKCPHKEGVCLNDEEIHLGLCYKKCSVLTNGMYMHRRTATQCCKYNTLFKCLYWKNTDTSFDYVVGGGKGDGDDKTPNKPHMPIGSLTEERDQ
;
A
#
# COMPACT_ATOMS: atom_id res chain seq x y z
N MET A 1 -26.52 -13.04 -58.57
CA MET A 1 -25.45 -12.52 -57.71
C MET A 1 -26.01 -11.37 -56.89
N SER A 2 -25.47 -11.19 -55.68
CA SER A 2 -25.68 -10.09 -54.74
C SER A 2 -26.84 -10.21 -53.73
N ARG A 3 -26.42 -10.52 -52.50
CA ARG A 3 -27.11 -10.33 -51.22
C ARG A 3 -27.28 -8.84 -50.96
N GLN A 4 -28.40 -8.44 -50.36
CA GLN A 4 -28.44 -7.26 -49.51
C GLN A 4 -29.12 -7.64 -48.19
N MET A 5 -28.29 -7.68 -47.15
CA MET A 5 -28.70 -7.87 -45.77
C MET A 5 -29.25 -6.57 -45.20
N TYR A 6 -30.23 -6.75 -44.32
CA TYR A 6 -30.97 -5.77 -43.55
C TYR A 6 -30.10 -4.73 -42.84
N SER A 7 -30.52 -3.47 -42.93
CA SER A 7 -30.07 -2.35 -42.11
C SER A 7 -30.71 -2.41 -40.72
N VAL A 8 -29.90 -2.30 -39.66
CA VAL A 8 -30.39 -1.93 -38.32
C VAL A 8 -29.56 -0.75 -37.84
N SER A 9 -30.22 0.40 -37.73
CA SER A 9 -29.74 1.59 -37.03
C SER A 9 -29.75 1.35 -35.53
N LYS A 10 -28.80 1.93 -34.78
CA LYS A 10 -29.00 2.37 -33.40
C LYS A 10 -27.89 3.35 -32.98
N ASP A 11 -28.32 4.58 -32.73
CA ASP A 11 -27.60 5.60 -32.00
C ASP A 11 -27.20 5.10 -30.59
N ALA A 12 -26.04 5.55 -30.10
CA ALA A 12 -25.88 5.98 -28.71
C ALA A 12 -24.52 6.68 -28.53
N ASN A 13 -24.59 8.00 -28.31
CA ASN A 13 -23.58 8.78 -27.60
C ASN A 13 -23.26 8.12 -26.26
N VAL A 14 -22.00 7.80 -26.00
CA VAL A 14 -21.50 7.57 -24.64
C VAL A 14 -20.40 8.58 -24.41
N ALA A 15 -20.72 9.60 -23.62
CA ALA A 15 -19.75 10.49 -23.01
C ALA A 15 -18.79 9.65 -22.17
N GLN A 16 -17.49 9.79 -22.41
CA GLN A 16 -16.45 9.26 -21.53
C GLN A 16 -16.50 9.98 -20.18
N GLU A 17 -17.27 9.43 -19.24
CA GLU A 17 -16.92 9.59 -17.83
C GLU A 17 -15.58 8.89 -17.60
N GLY A 18 -14.60 9.65 -17.09
CA GLY A 18 -13.23 9.19 -16.94
C GLY A 18 -13.16 7.88 -16.15
N VAL A 19 -12.64 6.84 -16.80
CA VAL A 19 -12.32 5.56 -16.15
C VAL A 19 -11.25 5.87 -15.10
N ARG A 20 -11.66 5.99 -13.83
CA ARG A 20 -10.73 6.02 -12.71
C ARG A 20 -9.94 4.72 -12.76
N SER A 21 -8.62 4.80 -12.96
CA SER A 21 -7.77 3.61 -12.98
C SER A 21 -8.03 2.80 -11.71
N SER A 22 -8.30 1.50 -11.88
CA SER A 22 -8.55 0.57 -10.76
C SER A 22 -7.35 0.44 -9.82
N LEU A 23 -6.19 0.97 -10.22
CA LEU A 23 -4.99 1.00 -9.40
C LEU A 23 -5.01 2.13 -8.35
N LEU A 24 -5.81 3.18 -8.55
CA LEU A 24 -5.89 4.25 -7.57
C LEU A 24 -6.64 3.77 -6.32
N PRO A 25 -6.04 3.83 -5.13
CA PRO A 25 -6.73 3.52 -3.89
C PRO A 25 -7.92 4.45 -3.65
N ALA A 26 -8.84 3.96 -2.83
CA ALA A 26 -10.03 4.68 -2.41
C ALA A 26 -9.81 5.17 -0.99
N GLU A 27 -9.16 6.32 -0.86
CA GLU A 27 -8.88 6.98 0.41
C GLU A 27 -9.88 8.11 0.69
N ASN A 28 -10.09 8.39 1.97
CA ASN A 28 -10.74 9.61 2.41
C ASN A 28 -9.77 10.80 2.28
N LYS A 29 -10.29 11.93 1.80
CA LYS A 29 -9.50 13.16 1.58
C LYS A 29 -10.01 14.34 2.41
N HIS A 30 -10.90 14.06 3.36
CA HIS A 30 -11.61 15.06 4.17
C HIS A 30 -11.81 14.60 5.63
N ASP A 31 -10.83 13.89 6.20
CA ASP A 31 -10.79 13.40 7.57
C ASP A 31 -9.56 13.86 8.39
N ASP A 32 -8.77 14.81 7.90
CA ASP A 32 -7.51 15.29 8.50
C ASP A 32 -6.41 14.20 8.56
N ASN A 33 -6.55 13.10 7.80
CA ASN A 33 -5.57 12.02 7.75
C ASN A 33 -4.71 12.08 6.48
N LYS A 34 -3.40 12.25 6.68
CA LYS A 34 -2.40 12.32 5.60
C LYS A 34 -1.88 10.93 5.21
N CYS A 35 -2.22 9.92 5.99
CA CYS A 35 -1.90 8.53 5.77
C CYS A 35 -3.09 7.81 5.12
N GLY A 36 -2.93 6.53 4.79
CA GLY A 36 -4.07 5.73 4.32
C GLY A 36 -5.16 5.57 5.38
N ASP A 37 -6.36 5.18 4.96
CA ASP A 37 -7.53 4.98 5.82
C ASP A 37 -7.30 3.91 6.91
N ASP A 38 -6.34 2.99 6.71
CA ASP A 38 -5.92 1.97 7.69
C ASP A 38 -4.70 2.38 8.53
N GLU A 39 -4.32 3.65 8.45
CA GLU A 39 -3.14 4.23 9.10
C GLU A 39 -3.45 5.50 9.90
N GLU A 40 -2.52 5.86 10.79
CA GLU A 40 -2.51 7.11 11.55
C GLU A 40 -1.12 7.77 11.46
N GLU A 41 -1.11 9.11 11.48
CA GLU A 41 0.13 9.89 11.51
C GLU A 41 0.71 9.96 12.93
N PHE A 42 2.01 9.71 13.04
CA PHE A 42 2.76 9.97 14.27
C PHE A 42 4.23 10.33 13.98
N GLY A 43 4.62 11.56 14.34
CA GLY A 43 6.02 11.97 14.22
C GLY A 43 6.53 12.06 12.78
N GLY A 44 5.65 12.36 11.83
CA GLY A 44 5.92 12.50 10.41
C GLY A 44 5.90 11.20 9.61
N ALA A 45 5.41 10.10 10.19
CA ALA A 45 5.29 8.81 9.55
C ALA A 45 3.91 8.19 9.75
N CYS A 46 3.51 7.35 8.80
CA CYS A 46 2.27 6.61 8.79
C CYS A 46 2.47 5.21 9.38
N TYR A 47 1.63 4.90 10.36
CA TYR A 47 1.61 3.62 11.05
C TYR A 47 0.21 3.05 10.95
N LYS A 48 0.09 1.72 10.95
CA LYS A 48 -1.19 1.08 11.21
C LYS A 48 -1.80 1.63 12.49
N THR A 49 -3.11 1.88 12.48
CA THR A 49 -3.78 2.46 13.65
C THR A 49 -3.61 1.60 14.90
N CYS A 50 -3.38 2.24 16.04
CA CYS A 50 -3.35 1.58 17.35
C CYS A 50 -4.68 0.88 17.65
N ARG A 51 -5.80 1.38 17.10
CA ARG A 51 -7.11 0.71 17.17
C ARG A 51 -7.06 -0.67 16.53
N GLU A 52 -6.48 -0.82 15.35
CA GLU A 52 -6.32 -2.12 14.70
C GLU A 52 -5.30 -3.01 15.42
N LEU A 53 -4.11 -2.48 15.70
CA LEU A 53 -3.00 -3.21 16.32
C LEU A 53 -3.37 -3.84 17.68
N THR A 54 -4.33 -3.24 18.38
CA THR A 54 -4.74 -3.63 19.74
C THR A 54 -6.17 -4.14 19.82
N ALA A 55 -6.83 -4.35 18.68
CA ALA A 55 -8.24 -4.71 18.60
C ALA A 55 -9.13 -3.80 19.49
N GLY A 56 -8.86 -2.49 19.44
CA GLY A 56 -9.58 -1.44 20.16
C GLY A 56 -9.23 -1.28 21.64
N GLN A 57 -8.36 -2.12 22.22
CA GLN A 57 -8.05 -2.05 23.65
C GLN A 57 -7.14 -0.87 24.03
N ALA A 58 -6.33 -0.39 23.09
CA ALA A 58 -5.44 0.74 23.27
C ALA A 58 -5.37 1.55 21.97
N PRO A 59 -6.39 2.39 21.69
CA PRO A 59 -6.53 3.04 20.39
C PRO A 59 -5.67 4.30 20.21
N TYR A 60 -4.98 4.79 21.25
CA TYR A 60 -4.22 6.04 21.18
C TYR A 60 -2.73 5.77 21.01
N ARG A 61 -2.11 6.23 19.93
CA ARG A 61 -0.66 6.15 19.75
C ARG A 61 0.07 7.11 20.67
N THR A 62 1.13 6.62 21.31
CA THR A 62 1.99 7.40 22.21
C THR A 62 3.45 7.42 21.76
N SER A 63 3.86 6.44 20.96
CA SER A 63 5.19 6.37 20.34
C SER A 63 5.14 5.49 19.08
N PRO A 64 6.25 5.35 18.32
CA PRO A 64 6.32 4.40 17.20
C PRO A 64 6.03 2.95 17.60
N ILE A 65 6.28 2.59 18.87
CA ILE A 65 6.21 1.21 19.39
C ILE A 65 5.18 1.04 20.50
N SER A 66 4.39 2.07 20.81
CA SER A 66 3.43 2.03 21.92
C SER A 66 2.08 2.68 21.64
N CYS A 67 1.06 2.03 22.18
CA CYS A 67 -0.33 2.43 22.14
C CYS A 67 -0.89 2.47 23.57
N CYS A 68 -1.92 3.27 23.82
CA CYS A 68 -2.51 3.44 25.14
C CYS A 68 -4.04 3.32 25.13
N ALA A 69 -4.59 2.81 26.24
CA ALA A 69 -6.04 2.68 26.45
C ALA A 69 -6.74 4.03 26.65
N LYS A 70 -6.03 5.05 27.11
CA LYS A 70 -6.58 6.37 27.43
C LYS A 70 -5.52 7.47 27.27
N TYR A 71 -5.96 8.68 26.98
CA TYR A 71 -5.13 9.88 27.01
C TYR A 71 -5.58 10.87 28.11
N PRO A 72 -4.68 11.51 28.87
CA PRO A 72 -3.23 11.26 28.96
C PRO A 72 -2.93 9.82 29.41
N CYS A 73 -1.84 9.23 28.92
CA CYS A 73 -1.55 7.81 29.10
C CYS A 73 -0.91 7.50 30.47
N PRO A 74 -1.58 6.72 31.35
CA PRO A 74 -0.92 6.16 32.53
C PRO A 74 0.02 5.01 32.13
N MET A 75 1.19 4.91 32.75
CA MET A 75 2.15 3.82 32.49
C MET A 75 1.54 2.41 32.60
N SER A 76 0.54 2.22 33.48
CA SER A 76 -0.15 0.93 33.65
C SER A 76 -1.08 0.55 32.51
N MET A 77 -1.37 1.48 31.59
CA MET A 77 -2.28 1.30 30.46
C MET A 77 -1.57 1.38 29.11
N GLU A 78 -0.24 1.54 29.12
CA GLU A 78 0.59 1.53 27.93
C GLU A 78 0.82 0.08 27.47
N LYS A 79 0.61 -0.15 26.18
CA LYS A 79 0.95 -1.39 25.51
C LYS A 79 2.15 -1.12 24.62
N VAL A 80 3.21 -1.88 24.81
CA VAL A 80 4.46 -1.73 24.04
C VAL A 80 4.76 -3.02 23.31
N LYS A 81 5.10 -2.92 22.01
CA LYS A 81 5.65 -4.03 21.23
C LYS A 81 6.84 -3.54 20.40
N VAL A 82 8.04 -3.76 20.94
CA VAL A 82 9.30 -3.27 20.35
C VAL A 82 9.87 -4.27 19.36
N ARG A 83 9.58 -4.09 18.07
CA ARG A 83 10.22 -4.84 16.98
C ARG A 83 10.27 -3.95 15.75
N LEU A 84 11.45 -3.75 15.17
CA LEU A 84 11.60 -2.91 13.98
C LEU A 84 10.79 -3.49 12.81
N CYS A 85 9.92 -2.68 12.21
CA CYS A 85 9.03 -3.10 11.12
C CYS A 85 8.14 -4.31 11.47
N ASP A 86 7.76 -4.45 12.75
CA ASP A 86 6.89 -5.50 13.28
C ASP A 86 6.26 -4.98 14.60
N GLY A 87 5.42 -5.77 15.27
CA GLY A 87 4.78 -5.32 16.50
C GLY A 87 3.86 -4.12 16.25
N TYR A 88 4.19 -2.96 16.84
CA TYR A 88 3.44 -1.70 16.64
C TYR A 88 4.15 -0.70 15.72
N ASP A 89 5.37 -1.02 15.30
CA ASP A 89 6.18 -0.25 14.36
C ASP A 89 5.94 -0.80 12.94
N VAL A 90 4.70 -0.68 12.45
CA VAL A 90 4.29 -1.19 11.13
C VAL A 90 3.34 -0.23 10.45
N ALA A 91 3.36 -0.23 9.13
CA ALA A 91 2.38 0.41 8.26
C ALA A 91 1.07 -0.39 8.16
N GLY A 92 0.07 0.22 7.53
CA GLY A 92 -1.20 -0.36 7.14
C GLY A 92 -1.06 -1.62 6.29
N ASP A 93 -2.09 -2.46 6.28
CA ASP A 93 -2.11 -3.66 5.43
C ASP A 93 -2.32 -3.33 3.95
N ALA A 94 -2.90 -2.17 3.62
CA ALA A 94 -3.05 -1.68 2.25
C ALA A 94 -1.69 -1.62 1.52
N GLU A 95 -0.67 -1.13 2.24
CA GLU A 95 0.72 -0.98 1.82
C GLU A 95 1.53 -2.30 1.84
N GLY A 96 0.87 -3.37 2.24
CA GLY A 96 1.43 -4.71 2.40
C GLY A 96 1.57 -5.11 3.87
N ARG A 97 1.35 -6.38 4.13
CA ARG A 97 1.39 -6.90 5.51
C ARG A 97 2.79 -6.80 6.12
N GLY A 98 2.87 -6.14 7.28
CA GLY A 98 4.11 -6.04 8.06
C GLY A 98 5.19 -5.21 7.37
N LYS A 99 4.80 -4.16 6.65
CA LYS A 99 5.75 -3.16 6.15
C LYS A 99 6.15 -2.20 7.26
N CYS A 100 7.34 -1.64 7.12
CA CYS A 100 7.80 -0.56 7.98
C CYS A 100 6.92 0.68 7.77
N PRO A 101 6.77 1.53 8.80
CA PRO A 101 6.19 2.86 8.66
C PRO A 101 6.88 3.65 7.54
N HIS A 102 6.13 4.55 6.92
CA HIS A 102 6.59 5.34 5.78
C HIS A 102 6.13 6.79 5.89
N LYS A 103 6.55 7.62 4.94
CA LYS A 103 6.10 9.01 4.85
C LYS A 103 4.62 9.06 4.42
N GLU A 104 3.94 10.14 4.80
CA GLU A 104 2.60 10.56 4.32
C GLU A 104 2.34 10.26 2.83
N GLY A 105 1.10 9.88 2.52
CA GLY A 105 0.65 9.37 1.23
C GLY A 105 0.45 7.85 1.22
N VAL A 106 -0.02 7.32 0.09
CA VAL A 106 -0.30 5.88 -0.13
C VAL A 106 0.29 5.37 -1.44
N CYS A 107 0.48 4.06 -1.56
CA CYS A 107 0.83 3.42 -2.83
C CYS A 107 -0.42 3.04 -3.64
N LEU A 108 -0.23 2.61 -4.89
CA LEU A 108 -1.33 2.07 -5.71
C LEU A 108 -1.83 0.73 -5.15
N ASN A 109 -3.06 0.33 -5.49
CA ASN A 109 -3.68 -0.91 -5.00
C ASN A 109 -2.86 -2.18 -5.28
N ASP A 110 -2.11 -2.19 -6.39
CA ASP A 110 -1.24 -3.29 -6.79
C ASP A 110 0.22 -3.13 -6.34
N GLU A 111 0.50 -2.19 -5.44
CA GLU A 111 1.83 -1.88 -4.92
C GLU A 111 2.01 -2.16 -3.43
N GLU A 112 3.23 -2.47 -3.03
CA GLU A 112 3.66 -2.64 -1.64
C GLU A 112 4.82 -1.71 -1.32
N ILE A 113 4.91 -1.32 -0.05
CA ILE A 113 6.06 -0.58 0.44
C ILE A 113 7.25 -1.49 0.69
N HIS A 114 8.42 -0.99 0.30
CA HIS A 114 9.71 -1.56 0.64
C HIS A 114 10.77 -0.46 0.70
N LEU A 115 11.43 -0.32 1.85
CA LEU A 115 12.44 0.71 2.09
C LEU A 115 11.92 2.14 1.77
N GLY A 116 10.65 2.41 2.11
CA GLY A 116 10.02 3.73 1.93
C GLY A 116 9.54 4.06 0.52
N LEU A 117 9.64 3.11 -0.42
CA LEU A 117 9.16 3.27 -1.79
C LEU A 117 8.05 2.27 -2.11
N CYS A 118 7.10 2.71 -2.93
CA CYS A 118 6.08 1.90 -3.57
C CYS A 118 6.69 1.10 -4.72
N TYR A 119 6.49 -0.22 -4.70
CA TYR A 119 6.84 -1.11 -5.79
C TYR A 119 5.62 -1.95 -6.14
N LYS A 120 5.50 -2.39 -7.40
CA LYS A 120 4.51 -3.41 -7.76
C LYS A 120 4.67 -4.64 -6.85
N LYS A 121 3.55 -5.15 -6.33
CA LYS A 121 3.52 -6.26 -5.38
C LYS A 121 4.23 -7.49 -5.95
N CYS A 122 5.07 -8.12 -5.13
CA CYS A 122 5.68 -9.40 -5.43
C CYS A 122 4.63 -10.49 -5.73
N SER A 123 3.45 -10.44 -5.09
CA SER A 123 2.32 -11.32 -5.41
C SER A 123 1.78 -11.10 -6.84
N VAL A 124 1.85 -9.88 -7.36
CA VAL A 124 1.43 -9.57 -8.74
C VAL A 124 2.53 -9.93 -9.73
N LEU A 125 3.77 -9.51 -9.47
CA LEU A 125 4.93 -9.76 -10.34
C LEU A 125 5.22 -11.26 -10.56
N THR A 126 4.91 -12.09 -9.57
CA THR A 126 5.21 -13.53 -9.60
C THR A 126 3.98 -14.42 -9.68
N ASN A 127 2.82 -13.84 -10.03
CA ASN A 127 1.53 -14.55 -10.08
C ASN A 127 1.25 -15.38 -8.82
N GLY A 128 1.56 -14.80 -7.65
CA GLY A 128 1.37 -15.40 -6.34
C GLY A 128 2.42 -16.42 -5.90
N MET A 129 3.45 -16.73 -6.71
CA MET A 129 4.43 -17.76 -6.35
C MET A 129 5.41 -17.31 -5.26
N TYR A 130 5.85 -16.05 -5.31
CA TYR A 130 6.79 -15.44 -4.39
C TYR A 130 6.23 -14.12 -3.89
N MET A 131 5.45 -14.15 -2.81
CA MET A 131 4.62 -13.00 -2.40
C MET A 131 5.35 -11.96 -1.54
N HIS A 132 6.57 -12.23 -1.08
CA HIS A 132 7.24 -11.40 -0.08
C HIS A 132 8.49 -10.73 -0.64
N ARG A 133 8.46 -9.40 -0.76
CA ARG A 133 9.62 -8.62 -1.21
C ARG A 133 10.77 -8.66 -0.19
N ARG A 134 11.98 -8.86 -0.70
CA ARG A 134 13.24 -8.85 0.08
C ARG A 134 14.19 -7.74 -0.32
N THR A 135 14.23 -7.45 -1.61
CA THR A 135 14.99 -6.33 -2.18
C THR A 135 14.15 -5.69 -3.28
N ALA A 136 14.69 -4.67 -3.95
CA ALA A 136 14.07 -4.10 -5.15
C ALA A 136 13.89 -5.14 -6.28
N THR A 137 14.78 -6.14 -6.36
CA THR A 137 14.83 -7.13 -7.45
C THR A 137 14.41 -8.54 -7.03
N GLN A 138 14.21 -8.79 -5.74
CA GLN A 138 14.01 -10.14 -5.21
C GLN A 138 12.69 -10.28 -4.46
N CYS A 139 11.91 -11.27 -4.87
CA CYS A 139 10.73 -11.77 -4.19
C CYS A 139 11.02 -13.13 -3.53
N CYS A 140 10.29 -13.46 -2.47
CA CYS A 140 10.45 -14.69 -1.72
C CYS A 140 9.11 -15.36 -1.43
N LYS A 141 9.11 -16.69 -1.40
CA LYS A 141 7.92 -17.50 -1.10
C LYS A 141 7.47 -17.38 0.36
N TYR A 142 8.38 -17.04 1.28
CA TYR A 142 8.11 -17.03 2.71
C TYR A 142 8.39 -15.67 3.32
N ASN A 143 7.60 -15.31 4.34
CA ASN A 143 7.82 -14.07 5.09
C ASN A 143 8.97 -14.15 6.12
N THR A 144 9.68 -15.28 6.26
CA THR A 144 10.84 -15.40 7.14
C THR A 144 12.17 -15.17 6.41
N LEU A 145 13.03 -14.32 6.97
CA LEU A 145 14.34 -13.97 6.40
C LEU A 145 15.20 -15.20 6.10
N PHE A 146 15.35 -16.12 7.06
CA PHE A 146 16.19 -17.32 6.88
C PHE A 146 15.71 -18.25 5.77
N LYS A 147 14.39 -18.36 5.53
CA LYS A 147 13.89 -19.17 4.42
C LYS A 147 14.25 -18.58 3.06
N CYS A 148 14.45 -17.27 2.98
CA CYS A 148 14.81 -16.58 1.75
C CYS A 148 16.32 -16.57 1.46
N LEU A 149 17.16 -17.00 2.42
CA LEU A 149 18.57 -17.29 2.13
C LEU A 149 18.74 -18.51 1.23
N TYR A 150 17.73 -19.39 1.17
CA TYR A 150 17.73 -20.52 0.26
C TYR A 150 17.24 -20.08 -1.13
N TRP A 151 18.12 -20.13 -2.12
CA TRP A 151 17.88 -19.63 -3.48
C TRP A 151 16.63 -20.21 -4.16
N LYS A 152 16.20 -21.45 -3.83
CA LYS A 152 14.97 -22.01 -4.42
C LYS A 152 13.69 -21.39 -3.89
N ASN A 153 13.78 -20.64 -2.78
CA ASN A 153 12.65 -19.94 -2.18
C ASN A 153 12.56 -18.48 -2.64
N THR A 154 13.46 -18.03 -3.52
CA THR A 154 13.48 -16.68 -4.06
C THR A 154 13.35 -16.69 -5.58
N ASP A 155 12.82 -15.60 -6.11
CA ASP A 155 12.83 -15.26 -7.52
C ASP A 155 13.46 -13.87 -7.64
N THR A 156 14.42 -13.73 -8.56
CA THR A 156 15.24 -12.52 -8.67
C THR A 156 15.26 -12.05 -10.12
N SER A 157 14.75 -10.85 -10.37
CA SER A 157 14.74 -10.22 -11.69
C SER A 157 14.86 -8.71 -11.59
N PHE A 158 15.59 -8.10 -12.53
CA PHE A 158 15.62 -6.64 -12.65
C PHE A 158 14.28 -6.05 -13.09
N ASP A 159 13.40 -6.86 -13.70
CA ASP A 159 12.06 -6.43 -14.10
C ASP A 159 11.14 -6.15 -12.90
N TYR A 160 11.54 -6.50 -11.68
CA TYR A 160 10.79 -6.24 -10.45
C TYR A 160 11.00 -4.84 -9.87
N VAL A 161 11.92 -4.06 -10.44
CA VAL A 161 12.18 -2.65 -10.07
C VAL A 161 11.21 -1.75 -10.83
N VAL A 162 9.91 -1.92 -10.56
CA VAL A 162 8.81 -1.25 -11.29
C VAL A 162 7.70 -0.83 -10.32
N GLY A 163 6.96 0.20 -10.72
CA GLY A 163 5.71 0.61 -10.09
C GLY A 163 4.50 -0.13 -10.67
N GLY A 164 3.37 0.01 -10.00
CA GLY A 164 2.09 -0.62 -10.33
C GLY A 164 1.55 -0.22 -11.69
N GLY A 165 1.68 1.07 -12.05
CA GLY A 165 1.23 1.68 -13.31
C GLY A 165 2.00 1.24 -14.56
N LYS A 166 2.96 0.30 -14.44
CA LYS A 166 3.66 -0.21 -15.64
C LYS A 166 2.69 -0.97 -16.55
N GLY A 167 2.36 -0.34 -17.68
CA GLY A 167 1.61 -0.95 -18.78
C GLY A 167 0.10 -0.69 -18.76
N ASP A 168 -0.40 0.20 -17.91
CA ASP A 168 -1.82 0.57 -17.87
C ASP A 168 -2.18 1.76 -18.78
N GLY A 169 -1.19 2.57 -19.19
CA GLY A 169 -1.37 3.72 -20.06
C GLY A 169 -1.95 4.95 -19.36
N ASP A 170 -1.93 5.02 -18.03
CA ASP A 170 -2.37 6.19 -17.26
C ASP A 170 -1.16 6.94 -16.69
N ASP A 171 -1.00 8.22 -17.05
CA ASP A 171 0.12 9.04 -16.56
C ASP A 171 0.02 9.37 -15.06
N LYS A 172 -1.14 9.13 -14.44
CA LYS A 172 -1.35 9.33 -13.00
C LYS A 172 -0.84 8.18 -12.14
N THR A 173 -0.54 7.03 -12.74
CA THR A 173 -0.06 5.83 -12.05
C THR A 173 1.42 5.62 -12.39
N PRO A 174 2.35 5.85 -11.45
CA PRO A 174 3.76 5.76 -11.77
C PRO A 174 4.20 4.33 -12.15
N ASN A 175 5.00 4.21 -13.21
CA ASN A 175 5.50 2.92 -13.69
C ASN A 175 6.88 2.51 -13.11
N LYS A 176 7.50 3.39 -12.33
CA LYS A 176 8.77 3.18 -11.63
C LYS A 176 8.55 3.27 -10.13
N PRO A 177 9.43 2.68 -9.31
CA PRO A 177 9.33 2.85 -7.86
C PRO A 177 9.32 4.33 -7.48
N HIS A 178 8.40 4.69 -6.57
CA HIS A 178 8.14 6.07 -6.19
C HIS A 178 7.86 6.18 -4.69
N MET A 179 7.87 7.41 -4.17
CA MET A 179 7.41 7.68 -2.81
C MET A 179 5.88 7.53 -2.73
N PRO A 180 5.29 7.27 -1.55
CA PRO A 180 3.84 7.32 -1.35
C PRO A 180 3.25 8.62 -1.91
N ILE A 181 2.11 8.52 -2.58
CA ILE A 181 1.51 9.60 -3.35
C ILE A 181 0.61 10.43 -2.42
N GLY A 182 1.12 11.57 -1.95
CA GLY A 182 0.37 12.47 -1.07
C GLY A 182 -0.94 12.98 -1.67
N SER A 183 -0.99 13.21 -3.00
CA SER A 183 -2.20 13.69 -3.68
C SER A 183 -3.36 12.69 -3.67
N LEU A 184 -3.14 11.46 -3.19
CA LEU A 184 -4.18 10.44 -3.02
C LEU A 184 -4.78 10.44 -1.61
N THR A 185 -4.12 11.04 -0.64
CA THR A 185 -4.63 11.30 0.71
C THR A 185 -4.86 12.81 0.88
N GLU A 186 -4.90 13.31 2.12
CA GLU A 186 -4.87 14.74 2.40
C GLU A 186 -3.48 15.35 2.21
N GLU A 187 -3.42 16.42 1.43
CA GLU A 187 -2.20 17.22 1.26
C GLU A 187 -2.18 18.41 2.21
N ARG A 188 -0.99 18.78 2.70
CA ARG A 188 -0.82 20.07 3.38
C ARG A 188 -1.01 21.19 2.34
N ASP A 189 -1.89 22.14 2.63
CA ASP A 189 -1.71 23.49 2.09
C ASP A 189 -0.33 23.97 2.54
N GLN A 190 0.62 24.07 1.61
CA GLN A 190 1.98 24.56 1.86
C GLN A 190 2.01 26.08 2.01
#